data_AF-A0A3D6CBC0-F1
#
_entry.id   AF-A0A3D6CBC0-F1
#
_cell.length_a   1.000
_cell.length_b   1.000
_cell.length_c   1.000
_cell.angle_alpha   90.00
_cell.angle_beta   90.00
_cell.angle_gamma   90.00
#
_symmetry.space_group_name_H-M   'P 1'
#
loop_
_entity.id
_entity.type
_entity.pdbx_description
1 polymer ?
#
loop_
_entity_poly.entity_id
_entity_poly.type
_entity_poly.pdbx_seq_one_letter_code
_entity_poly.pdbx_strand_id
1 'polypeptide(L)'
;MRKKHLSVPAALIPGLLFLGLLVFSLSGCGGGLPDDIVDEAKGIQKSLSLAETFIHDQRQKFEKLEGSAAFTPLSPYSGKENWTGAFDRAEATLTRARRLYDADLAPLLKADNPDGAVQVKIQINRINKVILSAKEQAQVPFKRMDRLRAAMKAPKALYDQAVSDADTILSTVQTLESGPVAKALEKFPDAAAAINARISPLTQLGEETDAGRKKAIAAYKEYKRSGNTDFAALIDGSDAIAAARTKLAQEAPRLEDDLSKLYQSYTKVLQDMKVDYYITIKRESWDESSDYYNPGFAAFTRKISPATYQALAASNQESIADIAPSFGRVRFKNHIGNTWEALEIKPTANWPDRRHNAATFWIENFREDYFHKYLMETNGETKETDWVKVNPSFYEQNLDNLGMAILSKPYGELEPDPQAAPPGMAYVGNPAYGEWKTDENGNDFWSWYGRYAFFSNLFFFPPYYYHYGSWNRWRTNYRHKKPYYGKTKNGSYTFGTRGTTIKRTPRYQNTTFAKTGGFKSGPASVRGGSASLRGGGPKGKGK
;
A
#
# COMPACT_ATOMS: atom_id res chain seq x y z
N MET A 1 33.98 -59.61 9.63
CA MET A 1 33.58 -60.86 8.94
C MET A 1 32.10 -60.77 8.54
N ARG A 2 31.81 -60.99 7.24
CA ARG A 2 30.55 -61.41 6.56
C ARG A 2 29.22 -60.73 6.99
N LYS A 3 28.65 -59.81 6.21
CA LYS A 3 27.78 -59.97 5.00
C LYS A 3 26.57 -60.91 5.16
N LYS A 4 25.36 -60.33 5.04
CA LYS A 4 24.20 -60.71 4.17
C LYS A 4 23.12 -59.62 4.35
N HIS A 5 22.95 -58.69 3.41
CA HIS A 5 22.08 -58.74 2.21
C HIS A 5 20.65 -59.21 2.47
N LEU A 6 19.70 -58.28 2.37
CA LEU A 6 18.43 -58.49 1.66
C LEU A 6 18.01 -57.19 0.98
N SER A 7 17.47 -57.37 -0.21
CA SER A 7 17.37 -56.41 -1.30
C SER A 7 15.97 -56.52 -1.90
N VAL A 8 15.34 -55.36 -2.15
CA VAL A 8 14.58 -55.00 -3.39
C VAL A 8 13.18 -55.69 -3.49
N PRO A 9 12.09 -55.00 -3.95
CA PRO A 9 12.11 -54.36 -5.26
C PRO A 9 11.46 -53.00 -5.49
N ALA A 10 12.13 -52.29 -6.40
CA ALA A 10 11.58 -51.31 -7.32
C ALA A 10 10.67 -52.00 -8.35
N ALA A 11 9.57 -51.34 -8.72
CA ALA A 11 8.78 -51.69 -9.89
C ALA A 11 8.85 -50.55 -10.91
N LEU A 12 9.31 -50.90 -12.11
CA LEU A 12 9.31 -50.09 -13.33
C LEU A 12 7.92 -50.05 -13.99
N ILE A 13 7.76 -49.02 -14.81
CA ILE A 13 6.65 -48.57 -15.67
C ILE A 13 6.27 -49.62 -16.75
N PRO A 14 5.00 -49.65 -17.22
CA PRO A 14 4.66 -49.19 -18.58
C PRO A 14 3.38 -48.31 -18.57
N GLY A 15 3.21 -47.26 -19.36
CA GLY A 15 3.13 -47.28 -20.82
C GLY A 15 1.70 -46.96 -21.27
N LEU A 16 1.47 -45.70 -21.65
CA LEU A 16 0.56 -45.18 -22.69
C LEU A 16 -0.74 -45.95 -23.05
N LEU A 17 -1.87 -45.23 -22.94
CA LEU A 17 -2.91 -45.21 -23.98
C LEU A 17 -3.60 -43.85 -24.05
N PHE A 18 -3.24 -43.11 -25.11
CA PHE A 18 -3.98 -41.99 -25.70
C PHE A 18 -5.37 -42.43 -26.17
N LEU A 19 -6.41 -41.61 -25.98
CA LEU A 19 -7.17 -40.99 -27.07
C LEU A 19 -8.28 -40.08 -26.51
N GLY A 20 -8.31 -38.84 -26.97
CA GLY A 20 -9.29 -37.84 -26.57
C GLY A 20 -8.94 -36.44 -27.05
N LEU A 21 -8.44 -36.37 -28.29
CA LEU A 21 -8.09 -35.16 -29.01
C LEU A 21 -9.32 -34.23 -29.07
N LEU A 22 -9.20 -33.02 -28.53
CA LEU A 22 -9.96 -31.88 -29.03
C LEU A 22 -8.99 -30.72 -29.26
N VAL A 23 -8.31 -30.86 -30.39
CA VAL A 23 -7.57 -29.78 -31.05
C VAL A 23 -8.59 -28.75 -31.50
N PHE A 24 -8.66 -27.63 -30.80
CA PHE A 24 -8.98 -26.34 -31.42
C PHE A 24 -7.68 -25.56 -31.55
N SER A 25 -6.89 -25.90 -32.55
CA SER A 25 -5.97 -24.96 -33.17
C SER A 25 -6.71 -24.25 -34.29
N LEU A 26 -7.32 -23.10 -33.98
CA LEU A 26 -7.65 -22.05 -34.94
C LEU A 26 -7.31 -20.69 -34.31
N SER A 27 -6.10 -20.26 -34.63
CA SER A 27 -5.80 -18.94 -35.18
C SER A 27 -6.39 -17.70 -34.50
N GLY A 28 -5.50 -16.94 -33.84
CA GLY A 28 -5.38 -15.51 -34.13
C GLY A 28 -5.99 -14.56 -33.11
N CYS A 29 -5.10 -13.81 -32.44
CA CYS A 29 -5.38 -12.56 -31.73
C CYS A 29 -6.06 -12.68 -30.35
N GLY A 30 -5.50 -13.48 -29.45
CA GLY A 30 -5.55 -13.12 -28.02
C GLY A 30 -4.54 -11.99 -27.80
N GLY A 31 -4.99 -10.81 -27.35
CA GLY A 31 -4.09 -9.66 -27.17
C GLY A 31 -2.91 -10.06 -26.29
N GLY A 32 -1.69 -9.91 -26.81
CA GLY A 32 -0.46 -10.16 -26.08
C GLY A 32 -0.27 -9.14 -24.95
N LEU A 33 0.95 -9.03 -24.44
CA LEU A 33 1.29 -7.96 -23.51
C LEU A 33 0.94 -6.59 -24.13
N PRO A 34 0.45 -5.62 -23.33
CA PRO A 34 0.23 -4.26 -23.81
C PRO A 34 1.48 -3.68 -24.48
N ASP A 35 1.32 -3.04 -25.64
CA ASP A 35 2.42 -2.52 -26.47
C ASP A 35 3.33 -1.57 -25.68
N ASP A 36 2.77 -0.74 -24.79
CA ASP A 36 3.52 0.19 -23.93
C ASP A 36 4.46 -0.54 -22.96
N ILE A 37 4.02 -1.68 -22.42
CA ILE A 37 4.81 -2.52 -21.50
C ILE A 37 5.90 -3.25 -22.28
N VAL A 38 5.59 -3.74 -23.49
CA VAL A 38 6.57 -4.40 -24.36
C VAL A 38 7.66 -3.41 -24.79
N ASP A 39 7.30 -2.18 -25.14
CA ASP A 39 8.23 -1.12 -25.51
C ASP A 39 9.09 -0.67 -24.33
N GLU A 40 8.50 -0.52 -23.14
CA GLU A 40 9.23 -0.23 -21.90
C GLU A 40 10.26 -1.33 -21.59
N ALA A 41 9.87 -2.60 -21.76
CA ALA A 41 10.74 -3.74 -21.52
C ALA A 41 11.88 -3.86 -22.55
N LYS A 42 11.61 -3.58 -23.83
CA LYS A 42 12.64 -3.48 -24.89
C LYS A 42 13.63 -2.34 -24.59
N GLY A 43 13.14 -1.25 -23.97
CA GLY A 43 13.97 -0.13 -23.51
C GLY A 43 15.04 -0.52 -22.48
N ILE A 44 14.88 -1.63 -21.75
CA ILE A 44 15.84 -2.06 -20.72
C ILE A 44 17.18 -2.49 -21.32
N GLN A 45 17.21 -3.17 -22.46
CA GLN A 45 18.47 -3.54 -23.12
C GLN A 45 19.29 -2.30 -23.50
N LYS A 46 18.62 -1.27 -24.02
CA LYS A 46 19.25 0.03 -24.30
C LYS A 46 19.77 0.68 -23.03
N SER A 47 18.99 0.67 -21.93
CA SER A 47 19.41 1.20 -20.64
C SER A 47 20.63 0.49 -20.05
N LEU A 48 20.72 -0.84 -20.20
CA LEU A 48 21.87 -1.65 -19.78
C LEU A 48 23.13 -1.33 -20.58
N SER A 49 23.01 -1.12 -21.89
CA SER A 49 24.11 -0.72 -22.76
C SER A 49 24.58 0.71 -22.43
N LEU A 50 23.65 1.67 -22.30
CA LEU A 50 23.99 3.04 -21.91
C LEU A 50 24.64 3.13 -20.53
N ALA A 51 24.22 2.29 -19.59
CA ALA A 51 24.83 2.21 -18.26
C ALA A 51 26.26 1.66 -18.31
N GLU A 52 26.53 0.70 -19.18
CA GLU A 52 27.87 0.14 -19.39
C GLU A 52 28.83 1.18 -19.91
N THR A 53 28.45 1.87 -21.00
CA THR A 53 29.22 2.98 -21.55
C THR A 53 29.45 4.05 -20.49
N PHE A 54 28.42 4.42 -19.74
CA PHE A 54 28.54 5.40 -18.66
C PHE A 54 29.58 4.99 -17.61
N ILE A 55 29.55 3.75 -17.11
CA ILE A 55 30.50 3.28 -16.08
C ILE A 55 31.93 3.27 -16.62
N HIS A 56 32.11 2.75 -17.84
CA HIS A 56 33.40 2.75 -18.52
C HIS A 56 33.96 4.17 -18.71
N ASP A 57 33.13 5.11 -19.17
CA ASP A 57 33.52 6.51 -19.35
C ASP A 57 33.88 7.18 -18.01
N GLN A 58 33.15 6.87 -16.93
CA GLN A 58 33.50 7.36 -15.60
C GLN A 58 34.84 6.79 -15.11
N ARG A 59 35.12 5.50 -15.35
CA ARG A 59 36.40 4.86 -15.01
C ARG A 59 37.55 5.53 -15.76
N GLN A 60 37.46 5.66 -17.09
CA GLN A 60 38.49 6.33 -17.89
C GLN A 60 38.70 7.79 -17.49
N LYS A 61 37.61 8.50 -17.16
CA LYS A 61 37.69 9.87 -16.66
C LYS A 61 38.44 9.93 -15.32
N PHE A 62 38.21 8.96 -14.43
CA PHE A 62 38.89 8.86 -13.15
C PHE A 62 40.39 8.58 -13.33
N GLU A 63 40.76 7.60 -14.15
CA GLU A 63 42.17 7.27 -14.46
C GLU A 63 42.95 8.48 -15.00
N LYS A 64 42.34 9.25 -15.90
CA LYS A 64 42.93 10.51 -16.42
C LYS A 64 43.13 11.56 -15.32
N LEU A 65 42.19 11.64 -14.37
CA LEU A 65 42.30 12.57 -13.24
C LEU A 65 43.40 12.16 -12.26
N GLU A 66 43.60 10.87 -12.02
CA GLU A 66 44.67 10.38 -11.12
C GLU A 66 46.06 10.83 -11.57
N GLY A 67 46.28 10.96 -12.89
CA GLY A 67 47.52 11.49 -13.47
C GLY A 67 47.66 13.02 -13.44
N SER A 68 46.66 13.77 -12.93
CA SER A 68 46.65 15.23 -12.96
C SER A 68 47.20 15.87 -11.68
N ALA A 69 47.83 17.05 -11.79
CA ALA A 69 48.29 17.81 -10.63
C ALA A 69 47.16 18.19 -9.65
N ALA A 70 45.92 18.31 -10.16
CA ALA A 70 44.74 18.61 -9.36
C ALA A 70 44.31 17.44 -8.45
N PHE A 71 44.85 16.24 -8.65
CA PHE A 71 44.56 15.05 -7.85
C PHE A 71 45.55 14.83 -6.70
N THR A 72 46.74 15.43 -6.75
CA THR A 72 47.77 15.26 -5.72
C THR A 72 47.25 15.42 -4.29
N PRO A 73 46.44 16.45 -3.94
CA PRO A 73 45.91 16.61 -2.57
C PRO A 73 44.89 15.53 -2.17
N LEU A 74 44.33 14.80 -3.14
CA LEU A 74 43.28 13.80 -2.95
C LEU A 74 43.83 12.36 -2.96
N SER A 75 45.06 12.16 -3.46
CA SER A 75 45.70 10.84 -3.57
C SER A 75 45.72 10.01 -2.28
N PRO A 76 45.90 10.57 -1.07
CA PRO A 76 45.88 9.76 0.16
C PRO A 76 44.50 9.13 0.44
N TYR A 77 43.42 9.77 -0.01
CA TYR A 77 42.05 9.31 0.20
C TYR A 77 41.65 8.23 -0.81
N SER A 78 42.09 8.35 -2.07
CA SER A 78 41.76 7.37 -3.13
C SER A 78 42.13 5.94 -2.74
N GLY A 79 43.36 5.76 -2.24
CA GLY A 79 43.84 4.45 -1.77
C GLY A 79 43.15 4.00 -0.49
N LYS A 80 43.03 4.89 0.51
CA LYS A 80 42.41 4.57 1.82
C LYS A 80 40.93 4.17 1.69
N GLU A 81 40.19 4.79 0.78
CA GLU A 81 38.76 4.59 0.57
C GLU A 81 38.43 3.65 -0.61
N ASN A 82 39.45 3.10 -1.28
CA ASN A 82 39.31 2.19 -2.42
C ASN A 82 38.34 2.72 -3.51
N TRP A 83 38.66 3.89 -4.04
CA TRP A 83 37.84 4.55 -5.06
C TRP A 83 37.80 3.79 -6.39
N THR A 84 38.90 3.17 -6.78
CA THR A 84 38.95 2.30 -7.98
C THR A 84 37.99 1.12 -7.87
N GLY A 85 37.89 0.50 -6.69
CA GLY A 85 36.92 -0.57 -6.42
C GLY A 85 35.46 -0.16 -6.54
N ALA A 86 35.12 1.14 -6.58
CA ALA A 86 33.74 1.59 -6.82
C ALA A 86 33.27 1.27 -8.24
N PHE A 87 34.17 1.33 -9.22
CA PHE A 87 33.86 0.97 -10.60
C PHE A 87 33.70 -0.55 -10.77
N ASP A 88 34.52 -1.35 -10.09
CA ASP A 88 34.38 -2.82 -10.10
C ASP A 88 33.04 -3.26 -9.49
N ARG A 89 32.62 -2.59 -8.40
CA ARG A 89 31.29 -2.79 -7.81
C ARG A 89 30.17 -2.38 -8.77
N ALA A 90 30.34 -1.26 -9.47
CA ALA A 90 29.36 -0.79 -10.45
C ALA A 90 29.18 -1.79 -11.60
N GLU A 91 30.27 -2.31 -12.16
CA GLU A 91 30.27 -3.33 -13.22
C GLU A 91 29.65 -4.65 -12.74
N ALA A 92 29.97 -5.11 -11.53
CA ALA A 92 29.36 -6.29 -10.93
C ALA A 92 27.84 -6.10 -10.71
N THR A 93 27.42 -4.91 -10.25
CA THR A 93 26.01 -4.55 -10.06
C THR A 93 25.27 -4.50 -11.39
N LEU A 94 25.88 -3.95 -12.45
CA LEU A 94 25.31 -3.94 -13.80
C LEU A 94 25.23 -5.36 -14.40
N THR A 95 26.22 -6.21 -14.14
CA THR A 95 26.19 -7.63 -14.51
C THR A 95 25.02 -8.34 -13.84
N ARG A 96 24.74 -8.04 -12.56
CA ARG A 96 23.55 -8.53 -11.86
C ARG A 96 22.25 -8.04 -12.53
N ALA A 97 22.21 -6.79 -13.00
CA ALA A 97 21.05 -6.27 -13.73
C ALA A 97 20.80 -7.03 -15.05
N ARG A 98 21.86 -7.38 -15.80
CA ARG A 98 21.73 -8.23 -17.01
C ARG A 98 21.20 -9.61 -16.68
N ARG A 99 21.73 -10.25 -15.62
CA ARG A 99 21.21 -11.55 -15.17
C ARG A 99 19.73 -11.50 -14.79
N LEU A 100 19.28 -10.43 -14.13
CA LEU A 100 17.85 -10.24 -13.83
C LEU A 100 17.03 -10.04 -15.11
N TYR A 101 17.55 -9.33 -16.11
CA TYR A 101 16.91 -9.22 -17.41
C TYR A 101 16.76 -10.60 -18.07
N ASP A 102 17.85 -11.36 -18.18
CA ASP A 102 17.88 -12.65 -18.88
C ASP A 102 17.03 -13.72 -18.18
N ALA A 103 17.07 -13.76 -16.84
CA ALA A 103 16.41 -14.79 -16.04
C ALA A 103 14.96 -14.47 -15.71
N ASP A 104 14.63 -13.20 -15.42
CA ASP A 104 13.33 -12.84 -14.84
C ASP A 104 12.43 -12.07 -15.83
N LEU A 105 13.00 -11.26 -16.74
CA LEU A 105 12.21 -10.42 -17.65
C LEU A 105 12.06 -11.02 -19.05
N ALA A 106 13.15 -11.47 -19.67
CA ALA A 106 13.12 -12.02 -21.03
C ALA A 106 12.16 -13.22 -21.20
N PRO A 107 12.05 -14.15 -20.23
CA PRO A 107 11.07 -15.25 -20.34
C PRO A 107 9.61 -14.76 -20.28
N LEU A 108 9.32 -13.73 -19.47
CA LEU A 108 7.98 -13.15 -19.38
C LEU A 108 7.57 -12.46 -20.69
N LEU A 109 8.51 -11.76 -21.34
CA LEU A 109 8.27 -11.14 -22.65
C LEU A 109 8.05 -12.20 -23.74
N LYS A 110 8.80 -13.30 -23.70
CA LYS A 110 8.65 -14.41 -24.65
C LYS A 110 7.31 -15.15 -24.49
N ALA A 111 6.79 -15.23 -23.27
CA ALA A 111 5.51 -15.85 -22.99
C ALA A 111 4.31 -15.05 -23.53
N ASP A 112 4.47 -13.73 -23.70
CA ASP A 112 3.50 -12.80 -24.30
C ASP A 112 2.05 -12.96 -23.78
N ASN A 113 1.93 -13.19 -22.46
CA ASN A 113 0.64 -13.43 -21.80
C ASN A 113 0.13 -12.13 -21.15
N PRO A 114 -1.10 -11.66 -21.46
CA PRO A 114 -1.67 -10.43 -20.88
C PRO A 114 -1.75 -10.45 -19.34
N ASP A 115 -1.95 -11.62 -18.71
CA ASP A 115 -1.99 -11.75 -17.24
C ASP A 115 -0.61 -11.51 -16.58
N GLY A 116 0.46 -11.53 -17.38
CA GLY A 116 1.84 -11.30 -16.94
C GLY A 116 2.24 -9.83 -16.80
N ALA A 117 1.41 -8.88 -17.24
CA ALA A 117 1.74 -7.46 -17.33
C ALA A 117 2.25 -6.83 -16.00
N VAL A 118 1.61 -7.18 -14.87
CA VAL A 118 2.03 -6.69 -13.55
C VAL A 118 3.43 -7.20 -13.18
N GLN A 119 3.71 -8.48 -13.46
CA GLN A 119 5.01 -9.09 -13.17
C GLN A 119 6.11 -8.49 -14.05
N VAL A 120 5.83 -8.26 -15.33
CA VAL A 120 6.75 -7.55 -16.24
C VAL A 120 7.12 -6.18 -15.67
N LYS A 121 6.13 -5.39 -15.22
CA LYS A 121 6.37 -4.06 -14.64
C LYS A 121 7.16 -4.10 -13.33
N ILE A 122 6.93 -5.11 -12.48
CA ILE A 122 7.74 -5.33 -11.28
C ILE A 122 9.20 -5.60 -11.64
N GLN A 123 9.46 -6.47 -12.62
CA GLN A 123 10.84 -6.78 -13.04
C GLN A 123 11.52 -5.59 -13.73
N ILE A 124 10.83 -4.85 -14.60
CA ILE A 124 11.33 -3.59 -15.18
C ILE A 124 11.79 -2.63 -14.09
N ASN A 125 10.93 -2.36 -13.10
CA ASN A 125 11.26 -1.46 -11.99
C ASN A 125 12.44 -1.97 -11.16
N ARG A 126 12.50 -3.28 -10.90
CA ARG A 126 13.61 -3.91 -10.17
C ARG A 126 14.93 -3.74 -10.93
N ILE A 127 14.95 -4.01 -12.24
CA ILE A 127 16.16 -3.89 -13.07
C ILE A 127 16.59 -2.42 -13.15
N ASN A 128 15.67 -1.49 -13.40
CA ASN A 128 15.96 -0.06 -13.44
C ASN A 128 16.59 0.46 -12.13
N LYS A 129 16.10 -0.01 -10.97
CA LYS A 129 16.72 0.31 -9.66
C LYS A 129 18.16 -0.20 -9.56
N VAL A 130 18.44 -1.40 -10.06
CA VAL A 130 19.81 -1.96 -10.05
C VAL A 130 20.72 -1.21 -11.02
N ILE A 131 20.22 -0.83 -12.20
CA ILE A 131 20.95 0.01 -13.17
C ILE A 131 21.30 1.37 -12.54
N LEU A 132 20.34 2.01 -11.86
CA LEU A 132 20.59 3.28 -11.17
C LEU A 132 21.66 3.11 -10.09
N SER A 133 21.57 2.08 -9.26
CA SER A 133 22.57 1.79 -8.22
C SER A 133 23.97 1.59 -8.81
N ALA A 134 24.10 0.90 -9.94
CA ALA A 134 25.39 0.76 -10.64
C ALA A 134 25.94 2.13 -11.09
N LYS A 135 25.10 2.99 -11.68
CA LYS A 135 25.50 4.35 -12.07
C LYS A 135 25.92 5.20 -10.87
N GLU A 136 25.20 5.10 -9.75
CA GLU A 136 25.53 5.82 -8.52
C GLU A 136 26.88 5.37 -7.94
N GLN A 137 27.16 4.07 -7.95
CA GLN A 137 28.45 3.51 -7.51
C GLN A 137 29.62 4.05 -8.34
N ALA A 138 29.47 4.13 -9.67
CA ALA A 138 30.49 4.72 -10.55
C ALA A 138 30.70 6.22 -10.34
N GLN A 139 29.74 6.92 -9.71
CA GLN A 139 29.88 8.34 -9.37
C GLN A 139 30.47 8.58 -7.98
N VAL A 140 30.59 7.56 -7.12
CA VAL A 140 31.06 7.70 -5.73
C VAL A 140 32.40 8.45 -5.65
N PRO A 141 33.45 8.09 -6.43
CA PRO A 141 34.73 8.80 -6.35
C PRO A 141 34.60 10.28 -6.67
N PHE A 142 33.82 10.64 -7.69
CA PHE A 142 33.63 12.05 -8.10
C PHE A 142 32.92 12.87 -7.03
N LYS A 143 31.80 12.34 -6.50
CA LYS A 143 31.06 13.01 -5.42
C LYS A 143 31.94 13.19 -4.18
N ARG A 144 32.75 12.17 -3.85
CA ARG A 144 33.66 12.22 -2.70
C ARG A 144 34.79 13.23 -2.91
N MET A 145 35.39 13.28 -4.09
CA MET A 145 36.40 14.28 -4.45
C MET A 145 35.85 15.70 -4.34
N ASP A 146 34.65 15.96 -4.84
CA ASP A 146 34.03 17.28 -4.76
C ASP A 146 33.76 17.68 -3.31
N ARG A 147 33.30 16.73 -2.47
CA ARG A 147 33.11 16.94 -1.04
C ARG A 147 34.42 17.24 -0.32
N LEU A 148 35.50 16.51 -0.63
CA LEU A 148 36.85 16.74 -0.09
C LEU A 148 37.38 18.12 -0.47
N ARG A 149 37.27 18.52 -1.74
CA ARG A 149 37.69 19.85 -2.20
C ARG A 149 36.93 20.97 -1.49
N ALA A 150 35.61 20.81 -1.33
CA ALA A 150 34.79 21.77 -0.60
C ALA A 150 35.23 21.88 0.87
N ALA A 151 35.48 20.75 1.54
CA ALA A 151 35.95 20.72 2.92
C ALA A 151 37.35 21.34 3.08
N MET A 152 38.26 21.09 2.14
CA MET A 152 39.61 21.70 2.13
C MET A 152 39.54 23.23 1.94
N LYS A 153 38.59 23.72 1.14
CA LYS A 153 38.40 25.16 0.88
C LYS A 153 37.79 25.89 2.08
N ALA A 154 36.86 25.27 2.80
CA ALA A 154 36.11 25.92 3.88
C ALA A 154 35.93 25.02 5.12
N PRO A 155 37.03 24.54 5.75
CA PRO A 155 36.93 23.59 6.86
C PRO A 155 36.27 24.18 8.10
N LYS A 156 36.48 25.48 8.36
CA LYS A 156 35.83 26.18 9.48
C LYS A 156 34.30 26.17 9.34
N ALA A 157 33.78 26.49 8.15
CA ALA A 157 32.34 26.53 7.92
C ALA A 157 31.71 25.14 8.09
N LEU A 158 32.37 24.10 7.58
CA LEU A 158 31.93 22.72 7.75
C LEU A 158 31.92 22.28 9.23
N TYR A 159 32.98 22.64 9.96
CA TYR A 159 33.09 22.40 11.40
C TYR A 159 32.01 23.14 12.20
N ASP A 160 31.86 24.45 11.99
CA ASP A 160 30.90 25.29 12.73
C ASP A 160 29.47 24.78 12.53
N GLN A 161 29.11 24.41 11.29
CA GLN A 161 27.79 23.84 10.98
C GLN A 161 27.58 22.51 11.70
N ALA A 162 28.55 21.61 11.64
CA ALA A 162 28.44 20.30 12.29
C ALA A 162 28.32 20.42 13.82
N VAL A 163 29.05 21.34 14.45
CA VAL A 163 28.92 21.58 15.90
C VAL A 163 27.56 22.17 16.25
N SER A 164 27.09 23.16 15.49
CA SER A 164 25.78 23.79 15.69
C SER A 164 24.63 22.78 15.54
N ASP A 165 24.67 21.95 14.49
CA ASP A 165 23.67 20.92 14.27
C ASP A 165 23.70 19.85 15.37
N ALA A 166 24.90 19.44 15.80
CA ALA A 166 25.05 18.49 16.90
C ALA A 166 24.50 19.04 18.22
N ASP A 167 24.79 20.30 18.57
CA ASP A 167 24.23 20.96 19.74
C ASP A 167 22.70 20.99 19.69
N THR A 168 22.14 21.27 18.52
CA THR A 168 20.69 21.28 18.32
C THR A 168 20.09 19.88 18.49
N ILE A 169 20.72 18.85 17.94
CA ILE A 169 20.25 17.46 18.08
C ILE A 169 20.29 17.02 19.54
N LEU A 170 21.44 17.18 20.19
CA LEU A 170 21.65 16.74 21.57
C LEU A 170 20.70 17.43 22.55
N SER A 171 20.53 18.75 22.42
CA SER A 171 19.58 19.51 23.24
C SER A 171 18.13 19.09 22.98
N THR A 172 17.76 18.80 21.74
CA THR A 172 16.40 18.32 21.41
C THR A 172 16.15 16.94 22.02
N VAL A 173 17.08 15.99 21.85
CA VAL A 173 16.97 14.63 22.43
C VAL A 173 16.85 14.72 23.95
N GLN A 174 17.71 15.49 24.61
CA GLN A 174 17.64 15.70 26.05
C GLN A 174 16.31 16.33 26.50
N THR A 175 15.79 17.30 25.73
CA THR A 175 14.49 17.94 26.01
C THR A 175 13.34 16.94 25.89
N LEU A 176 13.37 16.06 24.89
CA LEU A 176 12.36 15.00 24.72
C LEU A 176 12.39 14.00 25.88
N GLU A 177 13.59 13.56 26.25
CA GLU A 177 13.82 12.61 27.34
C GLU A 177 13.36 13.17 28.70
N SER A 178 13.78 14.40 29.02
CA SER A 178 13.47 15.04 30.31
C SER A 178 12.06 15.64 30.39
N GLY A 179 11.40 15.88 29.24
CA GLY A 179 10.07 16.47 29.17
C GLY A 179 8.97 15.42 28.90
N PRO A 180 8.50 15.30 27.65
CA PRO A 180 7.35 14.46 27.32
C PRO A 180 7.56 12.98 27.64
N VAL A 181 8.77 12.43 27.48
CA VAL A 181 9.07 11.03 27.80
C VAL A 181 9.02 10.79 29.31
N ALA A 182 9.74 11.58 30.11
CA ALA A 182 9.70 11.48 31.57
C ALA A 182 8.28 11.58 32.12
N LYS A 183 7.49 12.56 31.64
CA LYS A 183 6.09 12.73 32.03
C LYS A 183 5.22 11.53 31.65
N ALA A 184 5.45 10.93 30.48
CA ALA A 184 4.73 9.74 30.06
C ALA A 184 5.10 8.52 30.90
N LEU A 185 6.38 8.32 31.23
CA LEU A 185 6.85 7.23 32.09
C LEU A 185 6.30 7.33 33.51
N GLU A 186 6.25 8.55 34.07
CA GLU A 186 5.66 8.80 35.39
C GLU A 186 4.16 8.48 35.39
N LYS A 187 3.44 8.91 34.34
CA LYS A 187 1.98 8.76 34.28
C LYS A 187 1.53 7.34 33.90
N PHE A 188 2.34 6.63 33.10
CA PHE A 188 1.98 5.35 32.48
C PHE A 188 3.08 4.29 32.69
N PRO A 189 3.32 3.85 33.94
CA PRO A 189 4.37 2.88 34.24
C PRO A 189 4.18 1.54 33.51
N ASP A 190 2.94 1.11 33.28
CA ASP A 190 2.62 -0.13 32.54
C ASP A 190 3.02 -0.06 31.05
N ALA A 191 3.13 1.16 30.50
CA ALA A 191 3.55 1.41 29.12
C ALA A 191 5.06 1.68 28.99
N ALA A 192 5.84 1.62 30.08
CA ALA A 192 7.23 2.05 30.10
C ALA A 192 8.10 1.34 29.05
N ALA A 193 7.94 0.03 28.87
CA ALA A 193 8.68 -0.72 27.86
C ALA A 193 8.39 -0.21 26.43
N ALA A 194 7.13 0.13 26.15
CA ALA A 194 6.71 0.64 24.84
C ALA A 194 7.18 2.08 24.62
N ILE A 195 7.12 2.93 25.66
CA ILE A 195 7.64 4.31 25.62
C ILE A 195 9.15 4.30 25.37
N ASN A 196 9.91 3.49 26.12
CA ASN A 196 11.36 3.35 25.96
C ASN A 196 11.73 2.86 24.55
N ALA A 197 10.97 1.90 24.01
CA ALA A 197 11.16 1.44 22.64
C ALA A 197 10.92 2.54 21.58
N ARG A 198 10.04 3.53 21.86
CA ARG A 198 9.76 4.64 20.94
C ARG A 198 10.82 5.74 20.97
N ILE A 199 11.40 6.07 22.13
CA ILE A 199 12.48 7.07 22.24
C ILE A 199 13.85 6.50 21.86
N SER A 200 14.08 5.20 22.04
CA SER A 200 15.39 4.56 21.82
C SER A 200 16.09 4.92 20.50
N PRO A 201 15.42 5.00 19.33
CA PRO A 201 16.07 5.43 18.09
C PRO A 201 16.62 6.86 18.13
N LEU A 202 15.97 7.78 18.86
CA LEU A 202 16.42 9.16 19.04
C LEU A 202 17.53 9.27 20.09
N THR A 203 17.49 8.46 21.15
CA THR A 203 18.60 8.35 22.10
C THR A 203 19.87 7.87 21.39
N GLN A 204 19.78 6.79 20.60
CA GLN A 204 20.89 6.29 19.79
C GLN A 204 21.37 7.34 18.78
N LEU A 205 20.45 8.07 18.14
CA LEU A 205 20.80 9.17 17.24
C LEU A 205 21.62 10.25 17.94
N GLY A 206 21.29 10.58 19.20
CA GLY A 206 22.05 11.49 20.04
C GLY A 206 23.46 10.97 20.33
N GLU A 207 23.60 9.71 20.73
CA GLU A 207 24.91 9.09 21.00
C GLU A 207 25.82 9.08 19.76
N GLU A 208 25.28 8.69 18.61
CA GLU A 208 25.99 8.69 17.33
C GLU A 208 26.39 10.12 16.91
N THR A 209 25.51 11.09 17.15
CA THR A 209 25.78 12.52 16.90
C THR A 209 26.92 13.04 17.76
N ASP A 210 26.95 12.71 19.05
CA ASP A 210 28.05 13.12 19.95
C ASP A 210 29.38 12.48 19.52
N ALA A 211 29.37 11.20 19.13
CA ALA A 211 30.55 10.54 18.59
C ALA A 211 31.05 11.20 17.29
N GLY A 212 30.14 11.53 16.36
CA GLY A 212 30.45 12.28 15.14
C GLY A 212 31.01 13.67 15.42
N ARG A 213 30.42 14.38 16.40
CA ARG A 213 30.86 15.71 16.83
C ARG A 213 32.27 15.67 17.39
N LYS A 214 32.59 14.69 18.25
CA LYS A 214 33.95 14.49 18.81
C LYS A 214 34.98 14.27 17.70
N LYS A 215 34.63 13.48 16.66
CA LYS A 215 35.51 13.29 15.48
C LYS A 215 35.73 14.60 14.72
N ALA A 216 34.67 15.37 14.46
CA ALA A 216 34.77 16.65 13.77
C ALA A 216 35.60 17.68 14.55
N ILE A 217 35.42 17.74 15.87
CA ILE A 217 36.24 18.59 16.78
C ILE A 217 37.71 18.18 16.72
N ALA A 218 38.01 16.89 16.82
CA ALA A 218 39.39 16.40 16.78
C ALA A 218 40.05 16.72 15.43
N ALA A 219 39.36 16.47 14.32
CA ALA A 219 39.87 16.74 12.98
C ALA A 219 40.12 18.24 12.75
N TYR A 220 39.20 19.11 13.18
CA TYR A 220 39.36 20.56 13.01
C TYR A 220 40.43 21.15 13.95
N LYS A 221 40.58 20.63 15.17
CA LYS A 221 41.66 21.02 16.08
C LYS A 221 43.03 20.69 15.49
N GLU A 222 43.17 19.53 14.86
CA GLU A 222 44.40 19.16 14.16
C GLU A 222 44.67 20.08 12.97
N TYR A 223 43.65 20.37 12.15
CA TYR A 223 43.76 21.34 11.05
C TYR A 223 44.24 22.72 11.53
N LYS A 224 43.70 23.21 12.66
CA LYS A 224 44.13 24.49 13.27
C LYS A 224 45.59 24.48 13.72
N ARG A 225 46.16 23.32 14.03
CA ARG A 225 47.53 23.15 14.53
C ARG A 225 48.54 23.01 13.39
N SER A 226 48.27 22.19 12.39
CA SER A 226 49.22 21.81 11.34
C SER A 226 48.89 22.36 9.95
N GLY A 227 47.73 23.00 9.78
CA GLY A 227 47.22 23.43 8.47
C GLY A 227 46.68 22.29 7.61
N ASN A 228 46.72 21.05 8.10
CA ASN A 228 46.25 19.85 7.41
C ASN A 228 45.54 18.91 8.38
N THR A 229 44.65 18.05 7.89
CA THR A 229 43.95 17.05 8.71
C THR A 229 43.42 15.91 7.83
N ASP A 230 42.86 14.87 8.47
CA ASP A 230 42.04 13.89 7.79
C ASP A 230 40.67 14.52 7.46
N PHE A 231 40.57 15.17 6.30
CA PHE A 231 39.34 15.83 5.86
C PHE A 231 38.20 14.83 5.64
N ALA A 232 38.51 13.56 5.35
CA ALA A 232 37.50 12.51 5.28
C ALA A 232 36.83 12.31 6.65
N ALA A 233 37.60 12.27 7.73
CA ALA A 233 37.04 12.16 9.09
C ALA A 233 36.16 13.37 9.48
N LEU A 234 36.56 14.59 9.07
CA LEU A 234 35.73 15.78 9.27
C LEU A 234 34.42 15.69 8.49
N ILE A 235 34.48 15.33 7.20
CA ILE A 235 33.32 15.18 6.33
C ILE A 235 32.37 14.10 6.86
N ASP A 236 32.88 12.92 7.20
CA ASP A 236 32.04 11.80 7.62
C ASP A 236 31.29 12.12 8.92
N GLY A 237 31.95 12.80 9.85
CA GLY A 237 31.29 13.33 11.05
C GLY A 237 30.22 14.37 10.71
N SER A 238 30.55 15.36 9.90
CA SER A 238 29.62 16.43 9.50
C SER A 238 28.41 15.93 8.71
N ASP A 239 28.62 15.03 7.76
CA ASP A 239 27.56 14.48 6.91
C ASP A 239 26.63 13.56 7.71
N ALA A 240 27.19 12.78 8.66
CA ALA A 240 26.38 11.98 9.59
C ALA A 240 25.51 12.86 10.49
N ILE A 241 26.05 13.97 11.01
CA ILE A 241 25.30 14.93 11.83
C ILE A 241 24.19 15.60 11.01
N ALA A 242 24.47 16.01 9.77
CA ALA A 242 23.46 16.60 8.89
C ALA A 242 22.32 15.62 8.55
N ALA A 243 22.66 14.35 8.30
CA ALA A 243 21.68 13.29 8.12
C ALA A 243 20.85 13.06 9.41
N ALA A 244 21.51 13.05 10.57
CA ALA A 244 20.85 12.94 11.86
C ALA A 244 19.88 14.11 12.12
N ARG A 245 20.25 15.34 11.74
CA ARG A 245 19.37 16.51 11.85
C ARG A 245 18.08 16.33 11.04
N THR A 246 18.20 15.78 9.83
CA THR A 246 17.05 15.48 8.96
C THR A 246 16.15 14.41 9.56
N LYS A 247 16.76 13.34 10.10
CA LYS A 247 16.03 12.25 10.76
C LYS A 247 15.29 12.75 12.01
N LEU A 248 15.97 13.53 12.86
CA LEU A 248 15.38 14.12 14.06
C LEU A 248 14.16 14.99 13.72
N ALA A 249 14.23 15.81 12.67
CA ALA A 249 13.12 16.66 12.24
C ALA A 249 11.86 15.85 11.84
N GLN A 250 12.03 14.59 11.44
CA GLN A 250 10.92 13.69 11.09
C GLN A 250 10.44 12.87 12.29
N GLU A 251 11.36 12.43 13.15
CA GLU A 251 11.07 11.48 14.22
C GLU A 251 10.64 12.14 15.54
N ALA A 252 11.18 13.31 15.89
CA ALA A 252 10.80 14.01 17.11
C ALA A 252 9.30 14.36 17.16
N PRO A 253 8.69 14.97 16.11
CA PRO A 253 7.25 15.25 16.13
C PRO A 253 6.40 13.98 16.17
N ARG A 254 6.87 12.89 15.56
CA ARG A 254 6.17 11.58 15.60
C ARG A 254 6.19 10.98 17.00
N LEU A 255 7.32 11.06 17.69
CA LEU A 255 7.39 10.64 19.09
C LEU A 255 6.43 11.47 19.96
N GLU A 256 6.44 12.79 19.81
CA GLU A 256 5.53 13.66 20.58
C GLU A 256 4.05 13.33 20.29
N ASP A 257 3.70 13.11 19.03
CA ASP A 257 2.35 12.65 18.64
C ASP A 257 2.00 11.31 19.30
N ASP A 258 2.89 10.32 19.23
CA ASP A 258 2.71 9.01 19.85
C ASP A 258 2.56 9.09 21.39
N LEU A 259 3.36 9.93 22.05
CA LEU A 259 3.24 10.17 23.49
C LEU A 259 1.94 10.91 23.83
N SER A 260 1.53 11.88 23.00
CA SER A 260 0.25 12.59 23.19
C SER A 260 -0.95 11.64 23.12
N LYS A 261 -0.85 10.58 22.29
CA LYS A 261 -1.89 9.55 22.18
C LYS A 261 -2.07 8.78 23.48
N LEU A 262 -1.06 8.64 24.36
CA LEU A 262 -1.26 7.98 25.65
C LEU A 262 -2.34 8.67 26.51
N TYR A 263 -2.53 9.99 26.32
CA TYR A 263 -3.50 10.79 27.07
C TYR A 263 -4.90 10.81 26.47
N GLN A 264 -5.11 10.07 25.39
CA GLN A 264 -6.40 10.02 24.71
C GLN A 264 -6.83 8.57 24.58
N SER A 265 -8.13 8.35 24.55
CA SER A 265 -8.69 7.08 24.13
C SER A 265 -9.65 7.30 22.99
N TYR A 266 -9.67 6.36 22.06
CA TYR A 266 -10.64 6.41 20.98
C TYR A 266 -10.93 5.03 20.43
N THR A 267 -12.12 4.89 19.84
CA THR A 267 -12.58 3.69 19.15
C THR A 267 -13.27 4.06 17.84
N LYS A 268 -13.00 3.27 16.80
CA LYS A 268 -13.61 3.37 15.49
C LYS A 268 -14.48 2.15 15.24
N VAL A 269 -15.79 2.29 15.42
CA VAL A 269 -16.78 1.23 15.16
C VAL A 269 -17.26 1.32 13.72
N LEU A 270 -17.19 0.21 12.98
CA LEU A 270 -17.73 0.13 11.62
C LEU A 270 -19.25 0.04 11.67
N GLN A 271 -19.94 1.09 11.22
CA GLN A 271 -21.39 1.20 11.37
C GLN A 271 -22.19 0.90 10.13
N ASP A 272 -21.64 1.22 8.96
CA ASP A 272 -22.27 0.94 7.68
C ASP A 272 -21.18 0.79 6.61
N MET A 273 -21.53 0.12 5.53
CA MET A 273 -20.69 -0.14 4.38
C MET A 273 -21.54 0.00 3.12
N LYS A 274 -20.97 0.57 2.06
CA LYS A 274 -21.60 0.55 0.75
C LYS A 274 -20.58 0.46 -0.36
N VAL A 275 -21.06 -0.01 -1.51
CA VAL A 275 -20.36 0.05 -2.78
C VAL A 275 -21.24 0.87 -3.72
N ASP A 276 -20.67 1.92 -4.28
CA ASP A 276 -21.29 2.68 -5.35
C ASP A 276 -20.75 2.16 -6.69
N TYR A 277 -21.66 1.65 -7.52
CA TYR A 277 -21.35 1.05 -8.81
C TYR A 277 -21.49 2.07 -9.92
N TYR A 278 -20.46 2.18 -10.76
CA TYR A 278 -20.44 3.05 -11.91
C TYR A 278 -20.13 2.25 -13.17
N ILE A 279 -20.71 2.71 -14.27
CA ILE A 279 -20.43 2.22 -15.61
C ILE A 279 -20.10 3.41 -16.51
N THR A 280 -19.12 3.25 -17.40
CA THR A 280 -18.89 4.18 -18.49
C THR A 280 -19.29 3.52 -19.79
N ILE A 281 -20.23 4.15 -20.49
CA ILE A 281 -20.68 3.73 -21.81
C ILE A 281 -20.11 4.69 -22.83
N LYS A 282 -19.52 4.16 -23.89
CA LYS A 282 -19.13 4.95 -25.05
C LYS A 282 -20.14 4.75 -26.17
N ARG A 283 -20.31 5.81 -26.95
CA ARG A 283 -21.03 5.80 -28.21
C ARG A 283 -20.10 6.31 -29.29
N GLU A 284 -20.01 5.57 -30.38
CA GLU A 284 -19.49 6.04 -31.65
C GLU A 284 -20.66 6.27 -32.59
N SER A 285 -20.69 7.40 -33.28
CA SER A 285 -21.74 7.76 -34.25
C SER A 285 -21.11 8.20 -35.55
N TRP A 286 -21.75 7.93 -36.68
CA TRP A 286 -21.24 8.30 -38.00
C TRP A 286 -22.40 8.59 -38.96
N ASP A 287 -22.05 9.16 -40.11
CA ASP A 287 -22.94 9.29 -41.26
C ASP A 287 -22.77 8.06 -42.16
N GLU A 288 -23.75 7.16 -42.17
CA GLU A 288 -23.77 5.93 -42.98
C GLU A 288 -23.74 6.21 -44.50
N SER A 289 -24.03 7.45 -44.92
CA SER A 289 -24.01 7.88 -46.32
C SER A 289 -22.73 8.60 -46.73
N SER A 290 -21.77 8.78 -45.81
CA SER A 290 -20.49 9.43 -46.08
C SER A 290 -19.45 8.40 -46.54
N ASP A 291 -18.76 8.70 -47.65
CA ASP A 291 -17.61 7.91 -48.12
C ASP A 291 -16.35 8.09 -47.25
N TYR A 292 -16.41 8.97 -46.24
CA TYR A 292 -15.31 9.26 -45.33
C TYR A 292 -15.67 8.88 -43.89
N TYR A 293 -14.72 8.25 -43.20
CA TYR A 293 -14.81 7.94 -41.78
C TYR A 293 -14.84 9.22 -40.94
N ASN A 294 -16.02 9.54 -40.39
CA ASN A 294 -16.27 10.71 -39.56
C ASN A 294 -16.90 10.29 -38.22
N PRO A 295 -16.12 9.73 -37.28
CA PRO A 295 -16.65 9.24 -36.03
C PRO A 295 -16.88 10.38 -35.03
N GLY A 296 -18.09 10.43 -34.47
CA GLY A 296 -18.42 11.27 -33.33
C GLY A 296 -18.53 10.43 -32.07
N PHE A 297 -17.69 10.73 -31.09
CA PHE A 297 -17.66 10.00 -29.82
C PHE A 297 -18.40 10.73 -28.70
N ALA A 298 -19.13 9.97 -27.89
CA ALA A 298 -19.67 10.44 -26.62
C ALA A 298 -19.40 9.41 -25.53
N ALA A 299 -19.22 9.87 -24.30
CA ALA A 299 -19.05 9.02 -23.12
C ALA A 299 -20.08 9.39 -22.06
N PHE A 300 -20.69 8.37 -21.46
CA PHE A 300 -21.73 8.51 -20.44
C PHE A 300 -21.34 7.69 -19.22
N THR A 301 -20.95 8.38 -18.14
CA THR A 301 -20.73 7.74 -16.85
C THR A 301 -22.01 7.79 -16.04
N ARG A 302 -22.43 6.64 -15.51
CA ARG A 302 -23.68 6.50 -14.74
C ARG A 302 -23.43 5.72 -13.47
N LYS A 303 -23.98 6.22 -12.37
CA LYS A 303 -24.11 5.45 -11.13
C LYS A 303 -25.33 4.54 -11.28
N ILE A 304 -25.16 3.24 -11.09
CA ILE A 304 -26.21 2.25 -11.33
C ILE A 304 -26.45 1.38 -10.10
N SER A 305 -27.58 0.67 -10.07
CA SER A 305 -27.89 -0.26 -8.99
C SER A 305 -26.99 -1.50 -9.04
N PRO A 306 -26.77 -2.21 -7.91
CA PRO A 306 -26.01 -3.46 -7.91
C PRO A 306 -26.62 -4.52 -8.85
N ALA A 307 -27.95 -4.59 -8.95
CA ALA A 307 -28.64 -5.52 -9.85
C ALA A 307 -28.40 -5.19 -11.32
N THR A 308 -28.46 -3.89 -11.68
CA THR A 308 -28.12 -3.40 -13.03
C THR A 308 -26.66 -3.70 -13.36
N TYR A 309 -25.75 -3.44 -12.42
CA TYR A 309 -24.32 -3.71 -12.59
C TYR A 309 -24.06 -5.20 -12.86
N GLN A 310 -24.67 -6.09 -12.06
CA GLN A 310 -24.55 -7.54 -12.25
C GLN A 310 -25.13 -8.01 -13.58
N ALA A 311 -26.30 -7.52 -13.97
CA ALA A 311 -26.92 -7.87 -15.25
C ALA A 311 -26.05 -7.46 -16.45
N LEU A 312 -25.42 -6.29 -16.38
CA LEU A 312 -24.53 -5.79 -17.43
C LEU A 312 -23.18 -6.51 -17.44
N ALA A 313 -22.60 -6.79 -16.28
CA ALA A 313 -21.34 -7.53 -16.16
C ALA A 313 -21.47 -8.99 -16.62
N ALA A 314 -22.67 -9.59 -16.52
CA ALA A 314 -22.97 -10.94 -17.00
C ALA A 314 -23.33 -11.00 -18.50
N SER A 315 -23.49 -9.86 -19.16
CA SER A 315 -23.85 -9.80 -20.59
C SER A 315 -22.62 -10.01 -21.48
N ASN A 316 -22.75 -10.87 -22.49
CA ASN A 316 -21.71 -11.13 -23.49
C ASN A 316 -21.88 -10.30 -24.78
N GLN A 317 -22.75 -9.28 -24.76
CA GLN A 317 -23.04 -8.48 -25.95
C GLN A 317 -21.89 -7.50 -26.25
N GLU A 318 -21.39 -7.49 -27.49
CA GLU A 318 -20.35 -6.53 -27.94
C GLU A 318 -20.88 -5.09 -28.03
N SER A 319 -22.15 -4.94 -28.41
CA SER A 319 -22.89 -3.68 -28.40
C SER A 319 -24.08 -3.81 -27.44
N ILE A 320 -24.33 -2.79 -26.62
CA ILE A 320 -25.49 -2.74 -25.73
C ILE A 320 -26.70 -2.06 -26.39
N ALA A 321 -26.47 -1.27 -27.44
CA ALA A 321 -27.50 -0.71 -28.29
C ALA A 321 -26.92 -0.14 -29.59
N ASP A 322 -27.75 -0.04 -30.63
CA ASP A 322 -27.38 0.58 -31.90
C ASP A 322 -28.45 1.57 -32.38
N ILE A 323 -28.03 2.57 -33.15
CA ILE A 323 -28.88 3.43 -33.97
C ILE A 323 -28.52 3.16 -35.43
N ALA A 324 -29.51 2.92 -36.27
CA ALA A 324 -29.31 2.75 -37.71
C ALA A 324 -30.35 3.55 -38.49
N PRO A 325 -30.03 4.02 -39.71
CA PRO A 325 -31.01 4.66 -40.59
C PRO A 325 -32.11 3.67 -41.00
N SER A 326 -33.35 4.16 -41.06
CA SER A 326 -34.54 3.43 -41.52
C SER A 326 -35.43 4.42 -42.31
N PHE A 327 -36.33 3.91 -43.16
CA PHE A 327 -37.12 4.74 -44.10
C PHE A 327 -37.77 5.96 -43.41
N GLY A 328 -37.18 7.14 -43.63
CA GLY A 328 -37.61 8.43 -43.06
C GLY A 328 -37.32 8.69 -41.57
N ARG A 329 -36.69 7.77 -40.81
CA ARG A 329 -36.39 7.92 -39.36
C ARG A 329 -35.17 7.09 -38.92
N VAL A 330 -34.52 7.44 -37.82
CA VAL A 330 -33.51 6.58 -37.19
C VAL A 330 -34.18 5.51 -36.31
N ARG A 331 -33.71 4.26 -36.35
CA ARG A 331 -34.20 3.14 -35.53
C ARG A 331 -33.20 2.83 -34.42
N PHE A 332 -33.66 2.90 -33.17
CA PHE A 332 -32.91 2.47 -32.00
C PHE A 332 -33.16 0.97 -31.72
N LYS A 333 -32.09 0.20 -31.59
CA LYS A 333 -32.10 -1.22 -31.21
C LYS A 333 -31.44 -1.35 -29.84
N ASN A 334 -32.17 -1.90 -28.88
CA ASN A 334 -31.71 -2.14 -27.53
C ASN A 334 -31.39 -3.64 -27.34
N HIS A 335 -30.16 -3.96 -26.94
CA HIS A 335 -29.69 -5.34 -26.79
C HIS A 335 -29.68 -5.83 -25.34
N ILE A 336 -29.90 -4.92 -24.37
CA ILE A 336 -29.88 -5.21 -22.93
C ILE A 336 -31.27 -5.12 -22.29
N GLY A 337 -32.33 -5.06 -23.12
CA GLY A 337 -33.71 -5.03 -22.67
C GLY A 337 -33.99 -3.93 -21.64
N ASN A 338 -34.73 -4.26 -20.59
CA ASN A 338 -35.14 -3.28 -19.56
C ASN A 338 -33.97 -2.64 -18.82
N THR A 339 -32.75 -3.22 -18.88
CA THR A 339 -31.56 -2.65 -18.26
C THR A 339 -31.13 -1.32 -18.90
N TRP A 340 -31.53 -1.05 -20.16
CA TRP A 340 -31.23 0.21 -20.83
C TRP A 340 -31.85 1.42 -20.12
N GLU A 341 -33.08 1.31 -19.64
CA GLU A 341 -33.79 2.40 -18.97
C GLU A 341 -33.07 2.83 -17.68
N ALA A 342 -32.49 1.86 -16.96
CA ALA A 342 -31.72 2.10 -15.74
C ALA A 342 -30.39 2.85 -15.97
N LEU A 343 -29.97 3.03 -17.23
CA LEU A 343 -28.81 3.83 -17.58
C LEU A 343 -29.14 5.32 -17.65
N GLU A 344 -30.41 5.70 -17.82
CA GLU A 344 -30.83 7.10 -17.97
C GLU A 344 -30.00 7.84 -19.03
N ILE A 345 -29.77 7.17 -20.16
CA ILE A 345 -29.06 7.73 -21.31
C ILE A 345 -30.08 8.04 -22.40
N LYS A 346 -30.20 9.31 -22.77
CA LYS A 346 -30.87 9.71 -24.00
C LYS A 346 -29.96 9.34 -25.19
N PRO A 347 -30.36 8.43 -26.09
CA PRO A 347 -29.46 7.91 -27.14
C PRO A 347 -28.87 9.01 -28.05
N THR A 348 -29.62 10.09 -28.26
CA THR A 348 -29.22 11.25 -29.08
C THR A 348 -28.59 12.40 -28.28
N ALA A 349 -28.28 12.22 -27.00
CA ALA A 349 -27.54 13.23 -26.24
C ALA A 349 -26.15 13.44 -26.86
N ASN A 350 -25.67 14.69 -26.90
CA ASN A 350 -24.38 15.07 -27.50
C ASN A 350 -24.22 14.53 -28.94
N TRP A 351 -25.28 14.61 -29.76
CA TRP A 351 -25.21 14.19 -31.17
C TRP A 351 -24.34 15.19 -31.95
N PRO A 352 -23.31 14.73 -32.70
CA PRO A 352 -22.30 15.63 -33.28
C PRO A 352 -22.88 16.68 -34.23
N ASP A 353 -23.67 16.25 -35.22
CA ASP A 353 -24.38 17.11 -36.15
C ASP A 353 -25.53 16.36 -36.84
N ARG A 354 -26.29 17.04 -37.70
CA ARG A 354 -27.49 16.51 -38.35
C ARG A 354 -27.23 15.42 -39.42
N ARG A 355 -26.00 15.23 -39.88
CA ARG A 355 -25.61 14.26 -40.90
C ARG A 355 -25.36 12.87 -40.31
N HIS A 356 -24.90 12.80 -39.06
CA HIS A 356 -24.75 11.52 -38.35
C HIS A 356 -26.12 10.85 -38.20
N ASN A 357 -26.24 9.60 -38.64
CA ASN A 357 -27.50 8.85 -38.71
C ASN A 357 -27.38 7.40 -38.19
N ALA A 358 -26.17 6.95 -37.84
CA ALA A 358 -25.89 5.65 -37.24
C ALA A 358 -25.03 5.80 -35.98
N ALA A 359 -25.15 4.86 -35.04
CA ALA A 359 -24.30 4.78 -33.86
C ALA A 359 -24.28 3.39 -33.22
N THR A 360 -23.19 3.09 -32.52
CA THR A 360 -23.04 1.89 -31.68
C THR A 360 -22.68 2.29 -30.26
N PHE A 361 -23.28 1.65 -29.27
CA PHE A 361 -23.02 1.86 -27.85
C PHE A 361 -22.37 0.62 -27.25
N TRP A 362 -21.29 0.79 -26.50
CA TRP A 362 -20.66 -0.30 -25.77
C TRP A 362 -20.25 0.13 -24.37
N ILE A 363 -20.08 -0.85 -23.50
CA ILE A 363 -19.57 -0.64 -22.15
C ILE A 363 -18.05 -0.52 -22.25
N GLU A 364 -17.52 0.63 -21.88
CA GLU A 364 -16.08 0.87 -21.88
C GLU A 364 -15.43 0.28 -20.64
N ASN A 365 -15.98 0.59 -19.46
CA ASN A 365 -15.48 0.06 -18.20
C ASN A 365 -16.55 0.04 -17.12
N PHE A 366 -16.23 -0.69 -16.07
CA PHE A 366 -16.95 -0.72 -14.82
C PHE A 366 -16.04 -0.19 -13.71
N ARG A 367 -16.61 0.56 -12.78
CA ARG A 367 -15.88 1.11 -11.62
C ARG A 367 -16.70 0.94 -10.37
N GLU A 368 -16.02 0.58 -9.29
CA GLU A 368 -16.62 0.42 -7.97
C GLU A 368 -15.93 1.39 -7.01
N ASP A 369 -16.73 2.16 -6.26
CA ASP A 369 -16.23 3.01 -5.19
C ASP A 369 -16.72 2.46 -3.84
N TYR A 370 -15.78 2.18 -2.94
CA TYR A 370 -16.03 1.54 -1.66
C TYR A 370 -16.06 2.57 -0.53
N PHE A 371 -17.05 2.46 0.36
CA PHE A 371 -17.23 3.41 1.44
C PHE A 371 -17.59 2.74 2.76
N HIS A 372 -17.09 3.31 3.85
CA HIS A 372 -17.48 2.98 5.21
C HIS A 372 -18.11 4.19 5.90
N LYS A 373 -18.97 3.91 6.88
CA LYS A 373 -19.45 4.87 7.87
C LYS A 373 -19.03 4.39 9.26
N TYR A 374 -18.56 5.30 10.11
CA TYR A 374 -18.06 4.94 11.44
C TYR A 374 -18.77 5.68 12.55
N LEU A 375 -18.80 5.07 13.73
CA LEU A 375 -18.94 5.77 15.00
C LEU A 375 -17.57 5.88 15.62
N MET A 376 -17.13 7.12 15.74
CA MET A 376 -15.93 7.50 16.46
C MET A 376 -16.34 7.76 17.89
N GLU A 377 -15.69 7.06 18.82
CA GLU A 377 -15.69 7.41 20.23
C GLU A 377 -14.32 7.99 20.55
N THR A 378 -14.24 9.14 21.23
CA THR A 378 -13.00 9.75 21.71
C THR A 378 -13.23 10.28 23.12
N ASN A 379 -12.51 9.77 24.11
CA ASN A 379 -12.60 10.18 25.52
C ASN A 379 -14.03 10.20 26.09
N GLY A 380 -14.87 9.25 25.65
CA GLY A 380 -16.27 9.07 26.02
C GLY A 380 -17.26 9.87 25.18
N GLU A 381 -16.79 10.75 24.28
CA GLU A 381 -17.65 11.48 23.37
C GLU A 381 -17.80 10.73 22.05
N THR A 382 -18.98 10.79 21.45
CA THR A 382 -19.30 10.01 20.25
C THR A 382 -19.69 10.88 19.08
N LYS A 383 -19.19 10.56 17.89
CA LYS A 383 -19.54 11.21 16.63
C LYS A 383 -19.64 10.19 15.50
N GLU A 384 -20.71 10.29 14.72
CA GLU A 384 -20.81 9.55 13.45
C GLU A 384 -20.06 10.29 12.34
N THR A 385 -19.34 9.55 11.51
CA THR A 385 -18.73 10.10 10.30
C THR A 385 -19.76 10.17 9.17
N ASP A 386 -19.49 10.99 8.16
CA ASP A 386 -20.06 10.80 6.84
C ASP A 386 -19.47 9.55 6.16
N TRP A 387 -19.87 9.30 4.92
CA TRP A 387 -19.28 8.25 4.10
C TRP A 387 -17.82 8.56 3.78
N VAL A 388 -16.93 7.70 4.26
CA VAL A 388 -15.49 7.78 4.00
C VAL A 388 -15.15 6.79 2.90
N LYS A 389 -14.60 7.30 1.78
CA LYS A 389 -14.07 6.44 0.71
C LYS A 389 -12.88 5.64 1.24
N VAL A 390 -12.88 4.33 1.01
CA VAL A 390 -11.81 3.41 1.40
C VAL A 390 -11.29 2.67 0.18
N ASN A 391 -10.09 2.12 0.28
CA ASN A 391 -9.57 1.26 -0.78
C ASN A 391 -10.29 -0.11 -0.75
N PRO A 392 -10.33 -0.85 -1.90
CA PRO A 392 -11.03 -2.14 -1.98
C PRO A 392 -10.52 -3.17 -0.97
N SER A 393 -9.20 -3.28 -0.80
CA SER A 393 -8.61 -4.27 0.13
C SER A 393 -9.02 -4.04 1.59
N PHE A 394 -9.15 -2.79 2.02
CA PHE A 394 -9.59 -2.44 3.38
C PHE A 394 -11.09 -2.69 3.56
N TYR A 395 -11.89 -2.49 2.51
CA TYR A 395 -13.31 -2.84 2.54
C TYR A 395 -13.50 -4.35 2.69
N GLU A 396 -12.81 -5.14 1.87
CA GLU A 396 -12.87 -6.61 1.89
C GLU A 396 -12.46 -7.20 3.24
N GLN A 397 -11.35 -6.72 3.82
CA GLN A 397 -10.87 -7.14 5.14
C GLN A 397 -11.88 -6.87 6.26
N ASN A 398 -12.80 -5.93 6.05
CA ASN A 398 -13.79 -5.50 7.03
C ASN A 398 -15.22 -5.95 6.73
N LEU A 399 -15.44 -6.74 5.67
CA LEU A 399 -16.75 -7.28 5.32
C LEU A 399 -17.42 -8.05 6.46
N ASP A 400 -16.62 -8.77 7.25
CA ASP A 400 -17.11 -9.56 8.39
C ASP A 400 -17.11 -8.76 9.71
N ASN A 401 -16.75 -7.47 9.69
CA ASN A 401 -16.54 -6.62 10.87
C ASN A 401 -17.63 -5.55 11.09
N LEU A 402 -18.80 -5.65 10.45
CA LEU A 402 -19.91 -4.72 10.71
C LEU A 402 -20.29 -4.75 12.20
N GLY A 403 -20.37 -3.57 12.80
CA GLY A 403 -20.61 -3.32 14.22
C GLY A 403 -19.45 -3.69 15.15
N MET A 404 -18.27 -3.97 14.61
CA MET A 404 -17.04 -4.16 15.38
C MET A 404 -16.25 -2.85 15.49
N ALA A 405 -15.49 -2.72 16.58
CA ALA A 405 -14.42 -1.74 16.63
C ALA A 405 -13.26 -2.27 15.79
N ILE A 406 -12.96 -1.61 14.67
CA ILE A 406 -11.86 -1.98 13.78
C ILE A 406 -10.53 -1.35 14.22
N LEU A 407 -10.60 -0.38 15.13
CA LEU A 407 -9.49 0.21 15.83
C LEU A 407 -10.00 0.63 17.22
N SER A 408 -9.27 0.26 18.27
CA SER A 408 -9.52 0.70 19.64
C SER A 408 -8.19 0.95 20.32
N LYS A 409 -8.08 2.12 20.94
CA LYS A 409 -6.91 2.51 21.71
C LYS A 409 -7.37 3.05 23.07
N PRO A 410 -7.26 2.25 24.14
CA PRO A 410 -7.52 2.69 25.51
C PRO A 410 -6.55 3.78 25.97
N TYR A 411 -6.94 4.52 27.01
CA TYR A 411 -6.09 5.50 27.67
C TYR A 411 -4.90 4.80 28.33
N GLY A 412 -3.72 5.40 28.19
CA GLY A 412 -2.45 4.84 28.65
C GLY A 412 -1.84 3.80 27.72
N GLU A 413 -2.43 3.54 26.55
CA GLU A 413 -1.88 2.64 25.54
C GLU A 413 -1.48 3.39 24.27
N LEU A 414 -0.36 2.97 23.66
CA LEU A 414 0.00 3.40 22.32
C LEU A 414 -0.95 2.78 21.30
N GLU A 415 -1.12 3.44 20.16
CA GLU A 415 -1.96 2.96 19.06
C GLU A 415 -1.50 1.59 18.55
N PRO A 416 -2.33 0.54 18.64
CA PRO A 416 -2.00 -0.77 18.11
C PRO A 416 -2.34 -0.85 16.62
N ASP A 417 -1.85 -1.92 15.96
CA ASP A 417 -2.33 -2.26 14.63
C ASP A 417 -3.87 -2.44 14.63
N PRO A 418 -4.57 -1.96 13.58
CA PRO A 418 -6.02 -2.11 13.47
C PRO A 418 -6.45 -3.57 13.59
N GLN A 419 -7.34 -3.85 14.54
CA GLN A 419 -7.82 -5.18 14.81
C GLN A 419 -9.29 -5.15 15.23
N ALA A 420 -10.12 -5.93 14.53
CA ALA A 420 -11.53 -6.02 14.84
C ALA A 420 -11.81 -6.74 16.17
N ALA A 421 -12.45 -6.04 17.10
CA ALA A 421 -12.92 -6.57 18.37
C ALA A 421 -14.30 -5.98 18.71
N PRO A 422 -15.05 -6.58 19.66
CA PRO A 422 -16.33 -6.00 20.08
C PRO A 422 -16.10 -4.57 20.63
N PRO A 423 -16.92 -3.58 20.26
CA PRO A 423 -16.70 -2.20 20.70
C PRO A 423 -16.71 -2.04 22.23
N GLY A 424 -15.64 -1.49 22.80
CA GLY A 424 -15.46 -1.40 24.25
C GLY A 424 -14.65 -2.55 24.85
N MET A 425 -14.49 -3.68 24.16
CA MET A 425 -13.73 -4.85 24.66
C MET A 425 -12.30 -4.49 25.10
N ALA A 426 -11.65 -3.57 24.39
CA ALA A 426 -10.28 -3.13 24.67
C ALA A 426 -10.13 -2.32 25.98
N TYR A 427 -11.20 -1.73 26.47
CA TYR A 427 -11.22 -0.90 27.67
C TYR A 427 -11.51 -1.71 28.94
N VAL A 428 -12.09 -2.90 28.76
CA VAL A 428 -12.42 -3.79 29.88
C VAL A 428 -11.14 -4.23 30.58
N GLY A 429 -11.15 -4.22 31.91
CA GLY A 429 -9.99 -4.52 32.74
C GLY A 429 -9.07 -3.33 33.00
N ASN A 430 -9.33 -2.16 32.39
CA ASN A 430 -8.63 -0.92 32.74
C ASN A 430 -9.45 -0.12 33.77
N PRO A 431 -8.91 0.14 34.98
CA PRO A 431 -9.64 0.78 36.08
C PRO A 431 -10.07 2.23 35.79
N ALA A 432 -9.50 2.89 34.77
CA ALA A 432 -9.95 4.21 34.34
C ALA A 432 -11.36 4.20 33.73
N TYR A 433 -11.88 3.02 33.37
CA TYR A 433 -13.15 2.86 32.65
C TYR A 433 -14.23 2.13 33.45
N GLY A 434 -13.86 1.43 34.53
CA GLY A 434 -14.80 0.58 35.26
C GLY A 434 -14.15 -0.40 36.22
N GLU A 435 -14.95 -1.36 36.68
CA GLU A 435 -14.54 -2.42 37.59
C GLU A 435 -15.29 -3.73 37.29
N TRP A 436 -14.73 -4.85 37.77
CA TRP A 436 -15.45 -6.13 37.78
C TRP A 436 -16.44 -6.18 38.94
N LYS A 437 -17.69 -6.57 38.67
CA LYS A 437 -18.72 -6.86 39.67
C LYS A 437 -19.23 -8.27 39.49
N THR A 438 -19.64 -8.89 40.59
CA THR A 438 -20.22 -10.23 40.60
C THR A 438 -21.73 -10.11 40.76
N ASP A 439 -22.48 -10.81 39.90
CA ASP A 439 -23.94 -10.92 40.03
C ASP A 439 -24.34 -11.92 41.13
N GLU A 440 -25.64 -11.97 41.47
CA GLU A 440 -26.19 -12.89 42.48
C GLU A 440 -25.97 -14.37 42.14
N ASN A 441 -25.68 -14.69 40.87
CA ASN A 441 -25.42 -16.03 40.38
C ASN A 441 -23.91 -16.36 40.34
N GLY A 442 -23.06 -15.48 40.87
CA GLY A 442 -21.61 -15.67 40.91
C GLY A 442 -20.88 -15.36 39.60
N ASN A 443 -21.51 -14.73 38.62
CA ASN A 443 -20.85 -14.38 37.35
C ASN A 443 -20.24 -12.98 37.42
N ASP A 444 -18.97 -12.89 37.05
CA ASP A 444 -18.30 -11.59 36.94
C ASP A 444 -18.62 -10.90 35.61
N PHE A 445 -19.02 -9.63 35.72
CA PHE A 445 -19.27 -8.73 34.59
C PHE A 445 -18.59 -7.37 34.82
N TRP A 446 -18.22 -6.72 33.71
CA TRP A 446 -17.63 -5.40 33.74
C TRP A 446 -18.69 -4.31 33.91
N SER A 447 -18.51 -3.44 34.90
CA SER A 447 -19.34 -2.27 35.19
C SER A 447 -18.60 -1.00 34.79
N TRP A 448 -19.14 -0.26 33.82
CA TRP A 448 -18.57 1.00 33.34
C TRP A 448 -18.76 2.16 34.33
N TYR A 449 -17.82 3.11 34.36
CA TYR A 449 -17.90 4.33 35.15
C TYR A 449 -18.24 5.58 34.34
N GLY A 450 -18.90 6.54 35.02
CA GLY A 450 -19.07 7.92 34.56
C GLY A 450 -19.56 8.04 33.13
N ARG A 451 -18.82 8.77 32.30
CA ARG A 451 -19.15 9.01 30.88
C ARG A 451 -19.25 7.73 30.03
N TYR A 452 -18.67 6.61 30.49
CA TYR A 452 -18.69 5.32 29.78
C TYR A 452 -19.87 4.43 30.17
N ALA A 453 -20.71 4.84 31.15
CA ALA A 453 -21.85 4.07 31.64
C ALA A 453 -22.81 3.58 30.53
N PHE A 454 -22.90 4.33 29.43
CA PHE A 454 -23.76 3.99 28.30
C PHE A 454 -23.12 3.09 27.24
N PHE A 455 -21.84 2.71 27.34
CA PHE A 455 -21.16 1.89 26.32
C PHE A 455 -21.90 0.61 25.98
N SER A 456 -22.44 -0.09 26.98
CA SER A 456 -23.23 -1.31 26.77
C SER A 456 -24.48 -1.08 25.91
N ASN A 457 -25.11 0.09 26.00
CA ASN A 457 -26.30 0.49 25.23
C ASN A 457 -25.94 1.14 23.89
N LEU A 458 -24.83 1.89 23.85
CA LEU A 458 -24.35 2.61 22.68
C LEU A 458 -23.94 1.65 21.56
N PHE A 459 -23.21 0.59 21.92
CA PHE A 459 -22.63 -0.32 20.95
C PHE A 459 -23.54 -1.52 20.61
N PHE A 460 -24.48 -1.87 21.49
CA PHE A 460 -25.26 -3.10 21.38
C PHE A 460 -26.73 -2.88 21.71
N PHE A 461 -27.60 -3.56 20.96
CA PHE A 461 -29.02 -3.68 21.28
C PHE A 461 -29.47 -5.16 21.15
N PRO A 462 -30.00 -5.79 22.22
CA PRO A 462 -30.09 -5.28 23.60
C PRO A 462 -28.70 -5.05 24.24
N PRO A 463 -28.63 -4.40 25.41
CA PRO A 463 -27.36 -4.05 26.05
C PRO A 463 -26.52 -5.30 26.32
N TYR A 464 -25.21 -5.20 26.08
CA TYR A 464 -24.28 -6.31 26.27
C TYR A 464 -23.33 -6.03 27.45
N TYR A 465 -23.17 -7.03 28.32
CA TYR A 465 -22.23 -6.99 29.44
C TYR A 465 -21.02 -7.88 29.15
N TYR A 466 -19.83 -7.34 29.41
CA TYR A 466 -18.58 -8.06 29.21
C TYR A 466 -18.31 -8.97 30.41
N HIS A 467 -18.34 -10.28 30.20
CA HIS A 467 -17.99 -11.26 31.24
C HIS A 467 -16.50 -11.57 31.26
N TYR A 468 -15.97 -11.88 32.46
CA TYR A 468 -14.54 -12.12 32.67
C TYR A 468 -13.99 -13.21 31.76
N GLY A 469 -14.68 -14.34 31.64
CA GLY A 469 -14.23 -15.46 30.79
C GLY A 469 -14.09 -15.10 29.31
N SER A 470 -15.02 -14.30 28.77
CA SER A 470 -14.97 -13.83 27.37
C SER A 470 -13.84 -12.83 27.17
N TRP A 471 -13.69 -11.89 28.12
CA TRP A 471 -12.61 -10.91 28.09
C TRP A 471 -11.24 -11.55 28.20
N ASN A 472 -11.04 -12.46 29.16
CA ASN A 472 -9.77 -13.11 29.38
C ASN A 472 -9.38 -13.95 28.15
N ARG A 473 -10.35 -14.63 27.52
CA ARG A 473 -10.13 -15.35 26.25
C ARG A 473 -9.67 -14.41 25.15
N TRP A 474 -10.35 -13.28 24.96
CA TRP A 474 -9.97 -12.27 23.97
C TRP A 474 -8.55 -11.74 24.24
N ARG A 475 -8.28 -11.31 25.48
CA ARG A 475 -7.00 -10.73 25.90
C ARG A 475 -5.82 -11.67 25.65
N THR A 476 -5.98 -12.96 25.95
CA THR A 476 -4.88 -13.95 25.86
C THR A 476 -4.67 -14.49 24.44
N ASN A 477 -5.75 -14.77 23.71
CA ASN A 477 -5.68 -15.54 22.46
C ASN A 477 -5.94 -14.72 21.19
N TYR A 478 -6.47 -13.51 21.34
CA TYR A 478 -6.92 -12.71 20.20
C TYR A 478 -6.24 -11.35 20.15
N ARG A 479 -6.14 -10.62 21.27
CA ARG A 479 -5.56 -9.27 21.31
C ARG A 479 -4.17 -9.23 20.65
N HIS A 480 -3.99 -8.33 19.70
CA HIS A 480 -2.82 -8.16 18.83
C HIS A 480 -2.48 -9.34 17.90
N LYS A 481 -3.42 -10.27 17.66
CA LYS A 481 -3.21 -11.47 16.84
C LYS A 481 -4.24 -11.65 15.73
N LYS A 482 -5.54 -11.59 16.05
CA LYS A 482 -6.63 -11.86 15.10
C LYS A 482 -8.00 -11.37 15.58
N PRO A 483 -8.95 -11.06 14.68
CA PRO A 483 -10.29 -10.62 15.07
C PRO A 483 -11.01 -11.56 16.05
N TYR A 484 -11.83 -10.98 16.95
CA TYR A 484 -12.61 -11.74 17.93
C TYR A 484 -14.11 -11.51 17.79
N TYR A 485 -14.82 -12.53 17.31
CA TYR A 485 -16.27 -12.48 17.10
C TYR A 485 -17.09 -13.05 18.26
N GLY A 486 -16.45 -13.60 19.30
CA GLY A 486 -17.13 -14.35 20.35
C GLY A 486 -17.89 -15.58 19.84
N LYS A 487 -18.44 -16.38 20.75
CA LYS A 487 -19.35 -17.49 20.42
C LYS A 487 -20.48 -17.56 21.43
N THR A 488 -21.70 -17.79 20.95
CA THR A 488 -22.85 -18.13 21.80
C THR A 488 -22.77 -19.59 22.25
N LYS A 489 -23.65 -19.99 23.19
CA LYS A 489 -23.75 -21.40 23.63
C LYS A 489 -23.97 -22.38 22.48
N ASN A 490 -24.64 -21.94 21.41
CA ASN A 490 -24.97 -22.74 20.23
C ASN A 490 -23.89 -22.66 19.13
N GLY A 491 -22.70 -22.15 19.45
CA GLY A 491 -21.55 -22.07 18.53
C GLY A 491 -21.61 -20.96 17.47
N SER A 492 -22.70 -20.19 17.40
CA SER A 492 -22.83 -19.04 16.48
C SER A 492 -21.97 -17.86 16.94
N TYR A 493 -21.52 -17.02 16.01
CA TYR A 493 -20.81 -15.78 16.36
C TYR A 493 -21.70 -14.83 17.16
N THR A 494 -21.14 -14.20 18.19
CA THR A 494 -21.85 -13.19 18.98
C THR A 494 -21.82 -11.85 18.26
N PHE A 495 -20.65 -11.46 17.74
CA PHE A 495 -20.33 -10.17 17.15
C PHE A 495 -19.90 -10.28 15.68
N GLY A 496 -19.68 -9.15 15.02
CA GLY A 496 -19.34 -9.05 13.60
C GLY A 496 -20.56 -9.21 12.69
N THR A 497 -20.36 -9.07 11.39
CA THR A 497 -21.44 -9.01 10.37
C THR A 497 -22.42 -10.17 10.45
N ARG A 498 -21.94 -11.37 10.81
CA ARG A 498 -22.76 -12.59 10.97
C ARG A 498 -23.24 -12.84 12.40
N GLY A 499 -22.85 -11.97 13.34
CA GLY A 499 -23.08 -12.10 14.76
C GLY A 499 -24.53 -11.88 15.17
N THR A 500 -24.92 -12.51 16.28
CA THR A 500 -26.27 -12.35 16.85
C THR A 500 -26.58 -10.91 17.27
N THR A 501 -25.58 -10.12 17.69
CA THR A 501 -25.80 -8.71 18.08
C THR A 501 -26.26 -7.87 16.88
N ILE A 502 -25.63 -8.05 15.71
CA ILE A 502 -26.00 -7.35 14.47
C ILE A 502 -27.41 -7.71 14.04
N LYS A 503 -27.76 -9.01 14.09
CA LYS A 503 -29.10 -9.50 13.73
C LYS A 503 -30.21 -8.92 14.62
N ARG A 504 -29.91 -8.66 15.90
CA ARG A 504 -30.89 -8.19 16.89
C ARG A 504 -30.97 -6.67 17.00
N THR A 505 -30.00 -5.94 16.45
CA THR A 505 -29.94 -4.47 16.56
C THR A 505 -30.62 -3.81 15.35
N PRO A 506 -31.77 -3.12 15.52
CA PRO A 506 -32.52 -2.53 14.41
C PRO A 506 -31.72 -1.56 13.53
N ARG A 507 -30.81 -0.80 14.15
CA ARG A 507 -29.90 0.11 13.45
C ARG A 507 -29.11 -0.58 12.34
N TYR A 508 -28.54 -1.76 12.61
CA TYR A 508 -27.75 -2.49 11.61
C TYR A 508 -28.62 -3.13 10.53
N GLN A 509 -29.86 -3.52 10.87
CA GLN A 509 -30.82 -4.04 9.88
C GLN A 509 -31.26 -2.96 8.88
N ASN A 510 -31.19 -1.69 9.25
CA ASN A 510 -31.55 -0.55 8.41
C ASN A 510 -30.37 0.08 7.65
N THR A 511 -29.17 -0.49 7.77
CA THR A 511 -27.96 -0.01 7.07
C THR A 511 -28.07 -0.14 5.56
N THR A 512 -27.25 0.63 4.84
CA THR A 512 -27.09 0.51 3.40
C THR A 512 -26.57 -0.88 3.05
N PHE A 513 -25.59 -1.37 3.82
CA PHE A 513 -25.05 -2.72 3.67
C PHE A 513 -26.14 -3.80 3.76
N ALA A 514 -27.03 -3.70 4.74
CA ALA A 514 -28.15 -4.64 4.89
C ALA A 514 -29.12 -4.56 3.70
N LYS A 515 -29.53 -3.34 3.33
CA LYS A 515 -30.52 -3.09 2.26
C LYS A 515 -30.03 -3.52 0.88
N THR A 516 -28.71 -3.49 0.64
CA THR A 516 -28.10 -3.95 -0.62
C THR A 516 -27.76 -5.45 -0.61
N GLY A 517 -28.18 -6.18 0.43
CA GLY A 517 -28.01 -7.63 0.51
C GLY A 517 -26.66 -8.09 1.07
N GLY A 518 -25.92 -7.23 1.77
CA GLY A 518 -24.62 -7.55 2.37
C GLY A 518 -24.64 -8.70 3.39
N PHE A 519 -25.82 -9.08 3.91
CA PHE A 519 -26.00 -10.26 4.76
C PHE A 519 -26.31 -11.56 4.00
N LYS A 520 -26.59 -11.50 2.70
CA LYS A 520 -26.90 -12.69 1.89
C LYS A 520 -25.60 -13.46 1.60
N SER A 521 -25.63 -14.78 1.78
CA SER A 521 -24.54 -15.68 1.41
C SER A 521 -24.45 -15.78 -0.11
N GLY A 522 -23.42 -15.19 -0.71
CA GLY A 522 -23.08 -15.34 -2.14
C GLY A 522 -21.57 -15.39 -2.38
N PRO A 523 -21.08 -16.03 -3.46
CA PRO A 523 -19.65 -16.17 -3.71
C PRO A 523 -18.95 -14.81 -3.87
N ALA A 524 -17.65 -14.76 -3.58
CA ALA A 524 -16.81 -13.57 -3.72
C ALA A 524 -16.80 -13.01 -5.17
N SER A 525 -17.16 -13.82 -6.16
CA SER A 525 -17.33 -13.41 -7.56
C SER A 525 -18.54 -12.49 -7.81
N VAL A 526 -19.47 -12.39 -6.86
CA VAL A 526 -20.51 -11.34 -6.83
C VAL A 526 -19.98 -10.06 -6.13
N ARG A 527 -18.80 -10.14 -5.51
CA ARG A 527 -18.16 -9.10 -4.67
C ARG A 527 -16.80 -8.62 -5.22
N GLY A 528 -16.49 -8.90 -6.48
CA GLY A 528 -15.20 -8.61 -7.13
C GLY A 528 -15.20 -9.06 -8.59
N GLY A 529 -16.30 -8.79 -9.30
CA GLY A 529 -16.52 -9.22 -10.69
C GLY A 529 -15.76 -8.36 -11.69
N SER A 530 -14.45 -8.24 -11.54
CA SER A 530 -13.56 -7.57 -12.50
C SER A 530 -12.48 -8.55 -12.95
N ALA A 531 -12.90 -9.57 -13.70
CA ALA A 531 -11.96 -10.50 -14.35
C ALA A 531 -12.23 -10.72 -15.86
N SER A 532 -13.22 -10.06 -16.47
CA SER A 532 -13.39 -10.12 -17.93
C SER A 532 -14.25 -8.97 -18.43
N LEU A 533 -13.72 -7.75 -18.51
CA LEU A 533 -14.45 -6.65 -19.14
C LEU A 533 -13.54 -5.96 -20.15
N ARG A 534 -13.78 -6.36 -21.40
CA ARG A 534 -13.01 -6.09 -22.60
C ARG A 534 -13.13 -4.61 -22.98
N GLY A 535 -12.01 -3.89 -22.94
CA GLY A 535 -11.86 -2.64 -23.67
C GLY A 535 -11.59 -2.96 -25.13
N GLY A 536 -12.64 -2.94 -25.95
CA GLY A 536 -12.53 -3.14 -27.38
C GLY A 536 -13.79 -2.58 -28.03
N GLY A 537 -13.77 -1.29 -28.36
CA GLY A 537 -14.82 -0.71 -29.20
C GLY A 537 -14.94 -1.49 -30.51
N PRO A 538 -16.11 -1.47 -31.17
CA PRO A 538 -16.27 -2.12 -32.46
C PRO A 538 -15.22 -1.56 -33.42
N LYS A 539 -14.24 -2.36 -33.84
CA LYS A 539 -13.35 -1.98 -34.93
C LYS A 539 -14.23 -1.79 -36.16
N GLY A 540 -14.40 -0.53 -36.57
CA GLY A 540 -14.94 -0.06 -37.84
C GLY A 540 -15.90 -1.02 -38.54
N LYS A 541 -17.19 -0.93 -38.20
CA LYS A 541 -18.28 -1.46 -39.05
C LYS A 541 -19.00 -0.36 -39.84
N GLY A 542 -18.45 0.86 -39.87
CA GLY A 542 -18.81 1.82 -40.90
C GLY A 542 -18.20 1.37 -42.22
N LYS A 543 -19.02 1.24 -43.26
CA LYS A 543 -18.51 1.16 -44.63
C LYS A 543 -17.83 2.46 -45.03
#